data_AF-A0A6N0ZCH5-F1
#
_entry.id   AF-A0A6N0ZCH5-F1
#
_cell.length_a   1.000
_cell.length_b   1.000
_cell.length_c   1.000
_cell.angle_alpha   90.00
_cell.angle_beta   90.00
_cell.angle_gamma   90.00
#
_symmetry.space_group_name_H-M   'P 1'
#
loop_
_entity.id
_entity.type
_entity.pdbx_description
1 polymer ?
#
loop_
_entity_poly.entity_id
_entity_poly.type
_entity_poly.pdbx_seq_one_letter_code
_entity_poly.pdbx_strand_id
1 'polypeptide(L)'
;MMSFRKTILAAALLTVAGAATAASVTVQFPTSSATVVGSVGSISATEIGYFWSVARGDLVSENYFATGLFNPSSLSMNLNVTQNVLSPGQSVDWDVLVNNVDVGDWSWSSADGTGLTNIALAFAPIAGEFSSLALVVKNEVPGGLGSIALGLDTRTTVSGELPEPGTMLLLGLTMAGLAATRRRQ
;
A
#
# COMPACT_ATOMS: atom_id res chain seq x y z
N MET A 1 44.84 -56.68 14.00
CA MET A 1 45.38 -55.37 13.61
C MET A 1 44.59 -54.85 12.43
N MET A 2 44.04 -53.62 12.54
CA MET A 2 43.34 -52.81 11.52
C MET A 2 42.07 -53.35 10.83
N SER A 3 40.94 -52.71 11.12
CA SER A 3 40.23 -51.81 10.18
C SER A 3 38.82 -51.53 10.69
N PHE A 4 38.39 -50.27 10.73
CA PHE A 4 37.12 -49.81 10.12
C PHE A 4 37.03 -48.30 10.31
N ARG A 5 37.25 -47.58 9.21
CA ARG A 5 37.09 -46.14 9.06
C ARG A 5 35.60 -45.80 9.25
N LYS A 6 35.24 -44.95 10.21
CA LYS A 6 33.89 -44.40 10.33
C LYS A 6 33.82 -43.07 9.58
N THR A 7 33.12 -43.15 8.46
CA THR A 7 32.79 -42.08 7.52
C THR A 7 32.02 -40.97 8.22
N ILE A 8 32.50 -39.73 8.11
CA ILE A 8 31.75 -38.52 8.48
C ILE A 8 30.72 -38.29 7.38
N LEU A 9 29.42 -38.48 7.67
CA LEU A 9 28.34 -38.05 6.77
C LEU A 9 28.20 -36.53 6.88
N ALA A 10 28.70 -35.80 5.88
CA ALA A 10 28.34 -34.40 5.68
C ALA A 10 26.96 -34.35 5.00
N ALA A 11 25.93 -33.94 5.74
CA ALA A 11 24.63 -33.63 5.16
C ALA A 11 24.72 -32.26 4.48
N ALA A 12 24.73 -32.25 3.14
CA ALA A 12 24.64 -31.03 2.36
C ALA A 12 23.22 -30.46 2.49
N LEU A 13 23.08 -29.35 3.23
CA LEU A 13 21.85 -28.58 3.32
C LEU A 13 21.69 -27.79 2.00
N LEU A 14 20.93 -28.32 1.04
CA LEU A 14 20.54 -27.55 -0.13
C LEU A 14 19.49 -26.51 0.29
N THR A 15 19.90 -25.26 0.47
CA THR A 15 18.99 -24.13 0.57
C THR A 15 18.44 -23.84 -0.82
N VAL A 16 17.26 -24.36 -1.14
CA VAL A 16 16.49 -23.88 -2.28
C VAL A 16 15.94 -22.52 -1.90
N ALA A 17 16.64 -21.44 -2.28
CA ALA A 17 16.07 -20.10 -2.22
C ALA A 17 14.96 -20.04 -3.27
N GLY A 18 13.70 -20.09 -2.83
CA GLY A 18 12.58 -19.73 -3.69
C GLY A 18 12.68 -18.25 -4.03
N ALA A 19 12.35 -17.87 -5.26
CA ALA A 19 12.13 -16.46 -5.56
C ALA A 19 10.73 -16.10 -5.03
N ALA A 20 10.63 -15.18 -4.08
CA ALA A 20 9.36 -14.59 -3.69
C ALA A 20 8.69 -13.99 -4.94
N THR A 21 7.45 -14.39 -5.21
CA THR A 21 6.64 -13.80 -6.28
C THR A 21 5.79 -12.69 -5.68
N ALA A 22 5.88 -11.48 -6.22
CA ALA A 22 5.03 -10.37 -5.79
C ALA A 22 3.62 -10.56 -6.38
N ALA A 23 2.61 -10.55 -5.51
CA ALA A 23 1.22 -10.42 -5.93
C ALA A 23 0.86 -8.94 -6.06
N SER A 24 -0.05 -8.61 -6.98
CA SER A 24 -0.56 -7.24 -7.09
C SER A 24 -2.04 -7.22 -7.46
N VAL A 25 -2.71 -6.14 -7.06
CA VAL A 25 -4.08 -5.83 -7.43
C VAL A 25 -4.13 -4.39 -7.92
N THR A 26 -4.92 -4.17 -8.96
CA THR A 26 -5.16 -2.84 -9.50
C THR A 26 -6.61 -2.45 -9.25
N VAL A 27 -6.80 -1.30 -8.61
CA VAL A 27 -8.11 -0.72 -8.28
C VAL A 27 -8.23 0.69 -8.86
N GLN A 28 -9.46 1.20 -8.91
CA GLN A 28 -9.72 2.61 -9.19
C GLN A 28 -9.81 3.37 -7.89
N PHE A 29 -9.19 4.55 -7.82
CA PHE A 29 -9.23 5.43 -6.67
C PHE A 29 -8.91 6.86 -7.10
N PRO A 30 -9.67 7.88 -6.64
CA PRO A 30 -10.96 7.78 -5.97
C PRO A 30 -12.08 7.46 -6.97
N THR A 31 -13.13 6.72 -6.59
CA THR A 31 -14.32 6.53 -7.44
C THR A 31 -15.48 7.44 -7.01
N SER A 32 -16.58 7.43 -7.77
CA SER A 32 -17.81 8.12 -7.39
C SER A 32 -18.47 7.62 -6.10
N SER A 33 -18.09 6.43 -5.60
CA SER A 33 -18.58 5.88 -4.33
C SER A 33 -17.66 6.15 -3.14
N ALA A 34 -16.55 6.84 -3.34
CA ALA A 34 -15.64 7.20 -2.26
C ALA A 34 -16.35 8.08 -1.21
N THR A 35 -15.98 7.90 0.05
CA THR A 35 -16.34 8.84 1.11
C THR A 35 -15.46 10.07 1.00
N VAL A 36 -16.06 11.25 0.83
CA VAL A 36 -15.33 12.50 0.67
C VAL A 36 -15.75 13.50 1.73
N VAL A 37 -14.78 14.01 2.46
CA VAL A 37 -14.91 15.23 3.27
C VAL A 37 -14.10 16.31 2.56
N GLY A 38 -14.79 17.32 2.06
CA GLY A 38 -14.18 18.47 1.40
C GLY A 38 -15.11 19.66 1.57
N SER A 39 -14.72 20.84 1.08
CA SER A 39 -15.62 22.00 1.15
C SER A 39 -16.92 21.78 0.36
N VAL A 40 -16.89 20.99 -0.71
CA VAL A 40 -18.08 20.63 -1.51
C VAL A 40 -18.27 19.11 -1.60
N GLY A 41 -17.22 18.31 -1.42
CA GLY A 41 -17.30 16.85 -1.48
C GLY A 41 -17.37 16.37 -2.92
N SER A 42 -18.56 16.34 -3.54
CA SER A 42 -18.75 16.04 -4.97
C SER A 42 -18.99 17.32 -5.75
N ILE A 43 -18.07 17.66 -6.66
CA ILE A 43 -18.13 18.87 -7.49
C ILE A 43 -18.89 18.58 -8.79
N SER A 44 -18.61 17.43 -9.41
CA SER A 44 -19.25 16.97 -10.65
C SER A 44 -19.25 15.45 -10.72
N ALA A 45 -19.74 14.88 -11.83
CA ALA A 45 -19.73 13.43 -12.07
C ALA A 45 -18.30 12.84 -12.16
N THR A 46 -17.28 13.69 -12.30
CA THR A 46 -15.89 13.27 -12.50
C THR A 46 -14.91 13.94 -11.54
N GLU A 47 -15.38 14.77 -10.61
CA GLU A 47 -14.54 15.58 -9.74
C GLU A 47 -15.07 15.66 -8.32
N ILE A 48 -14.13 15.63 -7.37
CA ILE A 48 -14.38 15.77 -5.95
C ILE A 48 -13.45 16.82 -5.34
N GLY A 49 -13.86 17.39 -4.22
CA GLY A 49 -12.96 18.12 -3.35
C GLY A 49 -13.35 19.55 -3.03
N TYR A 50 -12.45 20.45 -3.43
CA TYR A 50 -12.07 21.64 -2.68
C TYR A 50 -11.47 21.28 -1.32
N PHE A 51 -10.29 20.65 -1.41
CA PHE A 51 -9.49 20.23 -0.28
C PHE A 51 -8.45 21.29 0.06
N TRP A 52 -8.38 21.64 1.34
CA TRP A 52 -7.47 22.66 1.85
C TRP A 52 -7.31 22.67 3.38
N SER A 53 -8.11 21.89 4.12
CA SER A 53 -8.26 22.07 5.57
C SER A 53 -8.17 20.76 6.35
N VAL A 54 -7.09 20.59 7.10
CA VAL A 54 -6.99 19.56 8.15
C VAL A 54 -7.98 19.82 9.29
N ALA A 55 -8.28 21.10 9.60
CA ALA A 55 -9.21 21.44 10.68
C ALA A 55 -10.66 21.01 10.37
N ARG A 56 -11.06 21.04 9.09
CA ARG A 56 -12.33 20.47 8.62
C ARG A 56 -12.31 18.94 8.55
N GLY A 57 -11.12 18.33 8.57
CA GLY A 57 -10.94 16.90 8.39
C GLY A 57 -11.08 16.48 6.93
N ASP A 58 -10.58 17.31 6.00
CA ASP A 58 -10.63 17.00 4.57
C ASP A 58 -9.97 15.65 4.27
N LEU A 59 -10.70 14.77 3.59
CA LEU A 59 -10.22 13.45 3.22
C LEU A 59 -11.00 12.89 2.03
N VAL A 60 -10.40 11.89 1.39
CA VAL A 60 -11.09 10.97 0.49
C VAL A 60 -10.70 9.55 0.86
N SER A 61 -11.68 8.66 1.04
CA SER A 61 -11.45 7.27 1.41
C SER A 61 -12.37 6.30 0.68
N GLU A 62 -11.86 5.10 0.43
CA GLU A 62 -12.58 4.05 -0.29
C GLU A 62 -12.22 2.68 0.26
N ASN A 63 -13.21 1.80 0.28
CA ASN A 63 -13.07 0.42 0.74
C ASN A 63 -13.17 -0.54 -0.45
N TYR A 64 -12.36 -1.59 -0.40
CA TYR A 64 -12.33 -2.68 -1.36
C TYR A 64 -12.60 -3.99 -0.63
N PHE A 65 -13.32 -4.90 -1.28
CA PHE A 65 -13.70 -6.18 -0.72
C PHE A 65 -13.14 -7.30 -1.59
N ALA A 66 -12.66 -8.37 -0.94
CA ALA A 66 -12.19 -9.59 -1.61
C ALA A 66 -11.15 -9.30 -2.72
N THR A 67 -10.15 -8.47 -2.43
CA THR A 67 -9.06 -8.13 -3.35
C THR A 67 -8.09 -9.30 -3.54
N GLY A 68 -8.06 -10.24 -2.60
CA GLY A 68 -7.17 -11.40 -2.59
C GLY A 68 -5.69 -11.07 -2.36
N LEU A 69 -5.35 -9.79 -2.16
CA LEU A 69 -4.00 -9.35 -1.90
C LEU A 69 -3.76 -9.27 -0.39
N PHE A 70 -2.90 -10.13 0.13
CA PHE A 70 -2.51 -10.13 1.54
C PHE A 70 -1.14 -9.50 1.73
N ASN A 71 -0.95 -8.86 2.88
CA ASN A 71 0.30 -8.24 3.29
C ASN A 71 0.81 -7.20 2.27
N PRO A 72 0.00 -6.18 1.89
CA PRO A 72 0.46 -5.14 0.98
C PRO A 72 1.69 -4.44 1.57
N SER A 73 2.67 -4.17 0.72
CA SER A 73 3.98 -3.59 1.07
C SER A 73 4.42 -2.47 0.11
N SER A 74 3.67 -2.24 -0.97
CA SER A 74 3.93 -1.13 -1.88
C SER A 74 2.66 -0.66 -2.59
N LEU A 75 2.70 0.59 -3.04
CA LEU A 75 1.63 1.31 -3.71
C LEU A 75 2.20 2.09 -4.88
N SER A 76 1.56 2.03 -6.04
CA SER A 76 1.72 2.99 -7.13
C SER A 76 0.35 3.55 -7.51
N MET A 77 0.12 4.81 -7.18
CA MET A 77 -1.17 5.48 -7.30
C MET A 77 -1.06 6.61 -8.32
N ASN A 78 -1.91 6.60 -9.34
CA ASN A 78 -2.10 7.78 -10.17
C ASN A 78 -3.17 8.66 -9.53
N LEU A 79 -2.92 9.98 -9.48
CA LEU A 79 -3.90 10.98 -9.09
C LEU A 79 -4.02 12.02 -10.18
N ASN A 80 -5.23 12.55 -10.37
CA ASN A 80 -5.50 13.64 -11.30
C ASN A 80 -5.91 14.88 -10.52
N VAL A 81 -5.08 15.92 -10.49
CA VAL A 81 -5.49 17.22 -9.94
C VAL A 81 -6.18 18.01 -11.04
N THR A 82 -7.50 18.12 -10.97
CA THR A 82 -8.30 18.75 -12.03
C THR A 82 -8.46 20.26 -11.83
N GLN A 83 -8.39 20.72 -10.59
CA GLN A 83 -8.38 22.13 -10.24
C GLN A 83 -7.28 22.40 -9.22
N ASN A 84 -6.53 23.47 -9.46
CA ASN A 84 -5.54 24.00 -8.54
C ASN A 84 -5.68 25.52 -8.54
N VAL A 85 -6.35 26.04 -7.51
CA VAL A 85 -6.57 27.49 -7.33
C VAL A 85 -5.78 28.02 -6.14
N LEU A 86 -4.72 27.30 -5.74
CA LEU A 86 -3.83 27.71 -4.66
C LEU A 86 -3.10 29.00 -5.01
N SER A 87 -3.04 29.92 -4.04
CA SER A 87 -2.22 31.12 -4.15
C SER A 87 -0.73 30.78 -4.13
N PRO A 88 0.15 31.59 -4.75
CA PRO A 88 1.58 31.33 -4.77
C PRO A 88 2.17 31.05 -3.39
N GLY A 89 2.90 29.94 -3.27
CA GLY A 89 3.54 29.51 -2.02
C GLY A 89 2.65 28.68 -1.09
N GLN A 90 1.43 28.37 -1.50
CA GLN A 90 0.56 27.42 -0.78
C GLN A 90 0.70 26.00 -1.33
N SER A 91 0.50 25.01 -0.46
CA SER A 91 0.39 23.60 -0.80
C SER A 91 -0.68 22.92 0.03
N VAL A 92 -1.22 21.83 -0.50
CA VAL A 92 -2.01 20.87 0.28
C VAL A 92 -1.16 19.62 0.45
N ASP A 93 -0.91 19.28 1.70
CA ASP A 93 -0.11 18.14 2.10
C ASP A 93 -1.05 17.02 2.57
N TRP A 94 -0.73 15.77 2.23
CA TRP A 94 -1.60 14.61 2.40
C TRP A 94 -0.85 13.46 3.05
N ASP A 95 -1.52 12.76 3.97
CA ASP A 95 -1.17 11.42 4.40
C ASP A 95 -1.84 10.41 3.46
N VAL A 96 -1.08 9.41 3.01
CA VAL A 96 -1.58 8.30 2.20
C VAL A 96 -1.73 7.09 3.10
N LEU A 97 -2.96 6.59 3.23
CA LEU A 97 -3.28 5.46 4.10
C LEU A 97 -3.66 4.24 3.28
N VAL A 98 -3.10 3.09 3.65
CA VAL A 98 -3.49 1.76 3.16
C VAL A 98 -3.98 0.95 4.35
N ASN A 99 -5.18 0.38 4.29
CA ASN A 99 -5.79 -0.33 5.43
C ASN A 99 -5.77 0.49 6.74
N ASN A 100 -5.99 1.80 6.62
CA ASN A 100 -5.93 2.76 7.74
C ASN A 100 -4.55 2.91 8.40
N VAL A 101 -3.48 2.38 7.79
CA VAL A 101 -2.09 2.59 8.20
C VAL A 101 -1.49 3.67 7.30
N ASP A 102 -0.88 4.69 7.89
CA ASP A 102 -0.11 5.69 7.15
C ASP A 102 1.12 5.03 6.51
N VAL A 103 1.23 5.16 5.18
CA VAL A 103 2.30 4.57 4.37
C VAL A 103 3.19 5.63 3.71
N GLY A 104 2.93 6.92 3.93
CA GLY A 104 3.73 8.01 3.40
C GLY A 104 2.90 9.19 2.93
N ASP A 105 3.61 10.12 2.29
CA ASP A 105 3.11 11.48 2.07
C ASP A 105 3.01 11.83 0.60
N TRP A 106 2.06 12.71 0.29
CA TRP A 106 1.97 13.41 -0.98
C TRP A 106 1.70 14.89 -0.76
N SER A 107 2.28 15.76 -1.59
CA SER A 107 2.03 17.20 -1.55
C SER A 107 1.76 17.72 -2.95
N TRP A 108 0.89 18.72 -3.04
CA TRP A 108 0.61 19.44 -4.27
C TRP A 108 0.56 20.94 -4.00
N SER A 109 1.40 21.70 -4.69
CA SER A 109 1.56 23.14 -4.52
C SER A 109 0.89 23.94 -5.63
N SER A 110 0.80 25.26 -5.41
CA SER A 110 0.40 26.20 -6.47
C SER A 110 1.28 26.13 -7.73
N ALA A 111 2.54 25.68 -7.60
CA ALA A 111 3.49 25.61 -8.70
C ALA A 111 3.31 24.35 -9.58
N ASP A 112 2.66 23.31 -9.06
CA ASP A 112 2.50 22.03 -9.77
C ASP A 112 1.37 22.05 -10.81
N GLY A 113 0.47 23.04 -10.74
CA GLY A 113 -0.61 23.22 -11.71
C GLY A 113 -1.68 22.13 -11.62
N THR A 114 -2.16 21.66 -12.77
CA THR A 114 -3.18 20.60 -12.91
C THR A 114 -2.64 19.47 -13.77
N GLY A 115 -3.17 18.26 -13.57
CA GLY A 115 -2.82 17.10 -14.39
C GLY A 115 -2.64 15.82 -13.59
N LEU A 116 -2.15 14.80 -14.30
CA LEU A 116 -1.86 13.49 -13.74
C LEU A 116 -0.49 13.45 -13.08
N THR A 117 -0.44 12.83 -11.91
CA THR A 117 0.81 12.49 -11.21
C THR A 117 0.79 11.04 -10.79
N ASN A 118 1.97 10.43 -10.67
CA ASN A 118 2.14 9.10 -10.10
C ASN A 118 2.90 9.21 -8.77
N ILE A 119 2.34 8.60 -7.74
CA ILE A 119 2.94 8.47 -6.42
C ILE A 119 3.33 7.01 -6.24
N ALA A 120 4.59 6.74 -5.93
CA ALA A 120 5.08 5.40 -5.67
C ALA A 120 5.67 5.32 -4.25
N LEU A 121 5.09 4.48 -3.40
CA LEU A 121 5.48 4.31 -1.99
C LEU A 121 5.82 2.84 -1.73
N ALA A 122 6.90 2.63 -0.98
CA ALA A 122 7.26 1.33 -0.42
C ALA A 122 7.22 1.44 1.10
N PHE A 123 6.63 0.45 1.76
CA PHE A 123 6.36 0.46 3.19
C PHE A 123 6.47 -0.94 3.79
N ALA A 124 6.49 -1.02 5.12
CA ALA A 124 6.50 -2.31 5.81
C ALA A 124 5.21 -3.10 5.50
N PRO A 125 5.26 -4.43 5.30
CA PRO A 125 4.07 -5.22 5.02
C PRO A 125 2.98 -5.03 6.08
N ILE A 126 1.76 -4.69 5.64
CA ILE A 126 0.62 -4.45 6.52
C ILE A 126 -0.15 -5.76 6.69
N ALA A 127 -0.26 -6.28 7.91
CA ALA A 127 -0.95 -7.54 8.15
C ALA A 127 -2.43 -7.50 7.69
N GLY A 128 -2.84 -8.54 6.96
CA GLY A 128 -4.23 -8.70 6.50
C GLY A 128 -4.39 -8.48 4.99
N GLU A 129 -5.64 -8.56 4.54
CA GLU A 129 -6.01 -8.32 3.14
C GLU A 129 -6.09 -6.81 2.86
N PHE A 130 -5.63 -6.39 1.68
CA PHE A 130 -5.84 -5.03 1.19
C PHE A 130 -7.34 -4.74 1.06
N SER A 131 -7.82 -3.73 1.78
CA SER A 131 -9.24 -3.44 1.96
C SER A 131 -9.59 -1.95 1.98
N SER A 132 -8.63 -1.03 2.13
CA SER A 132 -8.93 0.40 2.03
C SER A 132 -7.78 1.26 1.53
N LEU A 133 -8.12 2.37 0.88
CA LEU A 133 -7.23 3.49 0.56
C LEU A 133 -7.83 4.79 1.08
N ALA A 134 -6.99 5.67 1.61
CA ALA A 134 -7.40 7.03 1.91
C ALA A 134 -6.29 8.04 1.64
N LEU A 135 -6.70 9.26 1.30
CA LEU A 135 -5.87 10.45 1.35
C LEU A 135 -6.48 11.37 2.41
N VAL A 136 -5.68 11.83 3.35
CA VAL A 136 -6.12 12.72 4.44
C VAL A 136 -5.27 13.99 4.39
N VAL A 137 -5.90 15.16 4.34
CA VAL A 137 -5.16 16.43 4.36
C VAL A 137 -4.50 16.60 5.73
N LYS A 138 -3.19 16.88 5.76
CA LYS A 138 -2.40 17.05 6.99
C LYS A 138 -2.17 18.51 7.40
N ASN A 139 -2.38 19.45 6.48
CA ASN A 139 -2.08 20.87 6.70
C ASN A 139 -3.31 21.77 6.51
N GLU A 140 -3.17 23.03 6.92
CA GLU A 140 -4.22 24.05 6.75
C GLU A 140 -3.71 25.11 5.77
N VAL A 141 -4.36 25.24 4.62
CA VAL A 141 -4.19 26.41 3.75
C VAL A 141 -5.01 27.55 4.35
N PRO A 142 -4.43 28.73 4.64
CA PRO A 142 -5.20 29.84 5.17
C PRO A 142 -6.40 30.22 4.30
N GLY A 143 -7.50 30.57 4.97
CA GLY A 143 -8.76 30.90 4.29
C GLY A 143 -8.59 31.97 3.22
N GLY A 144 -9.17 31.72 2.04
CA GLY A 144 -9.07 32.60 0.88
C GLY A 144 -7.84 32.38 0.00
N LEU A 145 -6.91 31.49 0.39
CA LEU A 145 -5.70 31.20 -0.39
C LEU A 145 -5.84 30.00 -1.33
N GLY A 146 -7.05 29.50 -1.54
CA GLY A 146 -7.35 28.49 -2.56
C GLY A 146 -7.48 27.07 -2.02
N SER A 147 -7.61 26.13 -2.96
CA SER A 147 -7.80 24.70 -2.70
C SER A 147 -7.47 23.89 -3.95
N ILE A 148 -7.51 22.57 -3.81
CA ILE A 148 -7.39 21.64 -4.95
C ILE A 148 -8.63 20.74 -5.09
N ALA A 149 -8.88 20.26 -6.30
CA ALA A 149 -9.86 19.23 -6.61
C ALA A 149 -9.20 18.04 -7.28
N LEU A 150 -9.75 16.85 -7.04
CA LEU A 150 -9.26 15.59 -7.61
C LEU A 150 -10.28 15.04 -8.60
N GLY A 151 -9.75 14.52 -9.71
CA GLY A 151 -10.51 13.74 -10.68
C GLY A 151 -10.74 12.31 -10.17
N LEU A 152 -11.82 11.70 -10.64
CA LEU A 152 -12.20 10.34 -10.29
C LEU A 152 -11.56 9.29 -11.22
N ASP A 153 -11.68 8.03 -10.79
CA ASP A 153 -11.42 6.78 -11.52
C ASP A 153 -9.99 6.61 -12.04
N THR A 154 -9.03 7.25 -11.37
CA THR A 154 -7.60 7.02 -11.61
C THR A 154 -7.15 5.64 -11.10
N ARG A 155 -6.06 5.14 -11.65
CA ARG A 155 -5.60 3.76 -11.42
C ARG A 155 -4.56 3.69 -10.30
N THR A 156 -4.78 2.79 -9.35
CA THR A 156 -3.86 2.47 -8.26
C THR A 156 -3.52 0.99 -8.25
N THR A 157 -2.23 0.66 -8.16
CA THR A 157 -1.73 -0.70 -8.03
C THR A 157 -1.10 -0.88 -6.66
N VAL A 158 -1.59 -1.87 -5.91
CA VAL A 158 -1.02 -2.28 -4.63
C VAL A 158 -0.34 -3.62 -4.84
N SER A 159 0.85 -3.79 -4.27
CA SER A 159 1.57 -5.07 -4.34
C SER A 159 1.97 -5.55 -2.94
N GLY A 160 2.08 -6.86 -2.78
CA GLY A 160 2.47 -7.53 -1.55
C GLY A 160 3.33 -8.74 -1.85
N GLU A 161 4.15 -9.14 -0.88
CA GLU A 161 4.95 -10.36 -0.99
C GLU A 161 4.10 -11.57 -0.59
N LEU A 162 4.08 -12.60 -1.44
CA LEU A 162 3.49 -13.89 -1.09
C LEU A 162 4.47 -14.67 -0.19
N PRO A 163 4.01 -15.22 0.96
CA PRO A 163 4.79 -16.20 1.71
C PRO A 163 5.11 -17.40 0.81
N GLU A 164 6.39 -17.76 0.70
CA GLU A 164 6.82 -18.82 -0.21
C GLU A 164 6.21 -20.18 0.18
N PRO A 165 5.72 -20.97 -0.79
CA PRO A 165 5.33 -22.37 -0.54
C PRO A 165 6.47 -23.21 0.06
N GLY A 166 7.72 -22.85 -0.24
CA GLY A 166 8.92 -23.54 0.23
C GLY A 166 9.15 -23.43 1.74
N THR A 167 8.84 -22.28 2.35
CA THR A 167 9.01 -22.08 3.81
C THR A 167 8.03 -22.94 4.60
N MET A 168 6.81 -23.11 4.08
CA MET A 168 5.80 -24.01 4.66
C MET A 168 6.18 -25.49 4.54
N LEU A 169 6.76 -25.89 3.40
CA LEU A 169 7.25 -27.26 3.20
C LEU A 169 8.43 -27.60 4.15
N LEU A 170 9.37 -26.68 4.33
CA LEU A 170 10.53 -26.88 5.20
C LEU A 170 10.14 -26.94 6.69
N LEU A 171 9.17 -26.12 7.13
CA LEU A 171 8.59 -26.23 8.48
C LEU A 171 7.90 -27.59 8.69
N GLY A 172 7.16 -28.08 7.68
CA GLY A 172 6.51 -29.40 7.74
C GLY A 172 7.51 -30.55 7.83
N LEU A 173 8.59 -30.50 7.05
CA LEU A 173 9.62 -31.54 7.03
C LEU A 173 10.48 -31.57 8.30
N THR A 174 10.78 -30.40 8.89
CA THR A 174 11.53 -30.33 10.15
C THR A 174 10.71 -30.89 11.32
N MET A 175 9.42 -30.58 11.41
CA MET A 175 8.52 -31.14 12.42
C MET A 175 8.34 -32.66 12.28
N ALA A 176 8.23 -33.17 11.05
CA ALA A 176 8.18 -34.62 10.79
C ALA A 176 9.50 -35.32 11.17
N GLY A 177 10.64 -34.70 10.89
CA GLY A 177 11.96 -35.20 11.28
C GLY A 177 12.16 -35.25 12.81
N LEU A 178 11.72 -34.21 13.53
CA LEU A 178 11.76 -34.17 15.00
C LEU A 178 10.79 -35.16 15.66
N ALA A 179 9.63 -35.44 15.06
CA ALA A 179 8.72 -36.47 15.54
C ALA A 179 9.28 -37.90 15.32
N ALA A 180 10.00 -38.12 14.23
CA ALA A 180 10.63 -39.42 13.93
C ALA A 180 11.82 -39.74 14.85
N THR A 181 12.56 -38.74 15.32
CA THR A 181 13.67 -38.95 16.27
C THR A 181 13.20 -39.21 17.70
N ARG A 182 12.07 -38.64 18.12
CA ARG A 182 11.46 -38.95 19.44
C ARG A 182 10.83 -40.34 19.55
N ARG A 183 10.46 -40.97 18.44
CA ARG A 183 9.89 -42.34 18.44
C ARG A 183 10.95 -43.46 18.44
N ARG A 184 12.23 -43.11 18.37
CA ARG A 184 13.36 -44.07 18.34
C ARG A 184 14.22 -44.06 19.61
N GLN A 185 13.76 -43.43 20.70
CA GLN A 185 14.33 -43.59 22.03
C GLN A 185 13.47 -44.51 22.88
#